data_AF-A0A821IZI5-F1
#
_entry.id   AF-A0A821IZI5-F1
#
_cell.length_a   1.000
_cell.length_b   1.000
_cell.length_c   1.000
_cell.angle_alpha   90.00
_cell.angle_beta   90.00
_cell.angle_gamma   90.00
#
_symmetry.space_group_name_H-M   'P 1'
#
loop_
_entity.id
_entity.type
_entity.pdbx_description
1 polymer ?
#
loop_
_entity_poly.entity_id
_entity_poly.type
_entity_poly.pdbx_seq_one_letter_code
_entity_poly.pdbx_strand_id
1 'polypeptide(L)'
;MKWRWENEAQVKINVEQSPTDQLKITVSGRNSNNRLVHEEFLALSVWLRNCVVIRTPNSGVPPRLLIPQVRHRYLDIEEKISHVTDSKRTTIDLWNGLEGPKATRETRMEVVAWFSVCQFGCKLEGGFVRDWIVGHYIQRPEGQHADPSTWISRTSNAAGVQVPILNNAVTPADLDCHLSAFKYFDIDKFLDAMHKYQIECEV
;
A
#
# COMPACT_ATOMS: atom_id res chain seq x y z
N MET A 1 -38.04 10.30 -19.65
CA MET A 1 -36.80 10.94 -20.15
C MET A 1 -35.58 10.61 -19.30
N LYS A 2 -35.68 10.58 -17.95
CA LYS A 2 -34.58 10.21 -17.03
C LYS A 2 -33.80 8.94 -17.41
N TRP A 3 -34.53 7.87 -17.76
CA TRP A 3 -33.94 6.57 -18.17
C TRP A 3 -33.11 6.62 -19.46
N ARG A 4 -33.41 7.55 -20.39
CA ARG A 4 -32.59 7.70 -21.61
C ARG A 4 -31.26 8.41 -21.33
N TRP A 5 -31.25 9.38 -20.42
CA TRP A 5 -30.05 10.13 -20.03
C TRP A 5 -29.12 9.33 -19.12
N GLU A 6 -29.66 8.56 -18.18
CA GLU A 6 -28.87 7.68 -17.29
C GLU A 6 -28.12 6.57 -18.05
N ASN A 7 -28.57 6.23 -19.26
CA ASN A 7 -28.01 5.17 -20.11
C ASN A 7 -27.27 5.69 -21.36
N GLU A 8 -27.24 7.00 -21.63
CA GLU A 8 -26.55 7.57 -22.80
C GLU A 8 -25.01 7.53 -22.67
N ALA A 9 -24.50 7.50 -21.44
CA ALA A 9 -23.07 7.39 -21.14
C ALA A 9 -22.64 5.94 -20.80
N GLN A 10 -23.56 4.99 -20.75
CA GLN A 10 -23.23 3.61 -20.39
C GLN A 10 -22.66 2.86 -21.59
N VAL A 11 -21.43 2.38 -21.44
CA VAL A 11 -20.74 1.57 -22.44
C VAL A 11 -20.68 0.13 -21.93
N LYS A 12 -21.21 -0.82 -22.71
CA LYS A 12 -21.16 -2.24 -22.38
C LYS A 12 -19.85 -2.83 -22.91
N ILE A 13 -19.03 -3.36 -22.01
CA ILE A 13 -17.78 -4.04 -22.33
C ILE A 13 -18.02 -5.55 -22.20
N ASN A 14 -17.86 -6.31 -23.28
CA ASN A 14 -17.84 -7.77 -23.22
C ASN A 14 -16.41 -8.27 -23.43
N VAL A 15 -16.01 -9.19 -22.56
CA VAL A 15 -14.71 -9.86 -22.61
C VAL A 15 -14.98 -11.34 -22.88
N GLU A 16 -14.54 -11.82 -24.03
CA GLU A 16 -14.66 -13.21 -24.44
C GLU A 16 -13.26 -13.85 -24.53
N GLN A 17 -13.12 -15.07 -24.04
CA GLN A 17 -11.89 -15.83 -24.21
C GLN A 17 -11.90 -16.49 -25.59
N SER A 18 -10.99 -16.09 -26.47
CA SER A 18 -10.83 -16.71 -27.78
C SER A 18 -10.25 -18.13 -27.64
N PRO A 19 -10.57 -19.06 -28.56
CA PRO A 19 -9.91 -20.37 -28.66
C PRO A 19 -8.38 -20.29 -28.79
N THR A 20 -7.83 -19.14 -29.18
CA THR A 20 -6.39 -18.86 -29.30
C THR A 20 -5.75 -18.31 -28.01
N ASP A 21 -6.44 -18.39 -26.88
CA ASP A 21 -5.99 -17.86 -25.58
C ASP A 21 -5.75 -16.34 -25.58
N GLN A 22 -6.39 -15.63 -26.52
CA GLN A 22 -6.43 -14.18 -26.61
C GLN A 22 -7.75 -13.67 -26.06
N LEU A 23 -7.71 -12.66 -25.18
CA LEU A 23 -8.91 -11.99 -24.70
C LEU A 23 -9.45 -11.09 -25.82
N LYS A 24 -10.65 -11.38 -26.29
CA LYS A 24 -11.37 -10.54 -27.25
C LYS A 24 -12.24 -9.57 -26.47
N ILE A 25 -11.90 -8.29 -26.55
CA ILE A 25 -12.63 -7.21 -25.86
C ILE A 25 -13.46 -6.47 -26.89
N THR A 26 -14.78 -6.44 -26.67
CA THR A 26 -15.72 -5.69 -27.50
C THR A 26 -16.41 -4.64 -26.64
N VAL A 27 -16.52 -3.43 -27.18
CA VAL A 27 -17.08 -2.27 -26.48
C VAL A 27 -18.23 -1.75 -27.33
N SER A 28 -19.43 -1.77 -26.77
CA SER A 28 -20.66 -1.35 -27.45
C SER A 28 -21.39 -0.31 -26.61
N GLY A 29 -21.64 0.86 -27.20
CA GLY A 29 -22.36 1.97 -26.58
C GLY A 29 -22.99 2.87 -27.63
N ARG A 30 -23.82 3.83 -27.22
CA ARG A 30 -24.50 4.77 -28.14
C ARG A 30 -23.66 5.97 -28.55
N ASN A 31 -22.47 6.14 -27.95
CA ASN A 31 -21.65 7.34 -28.06
C ASN A 31 -20.42 7.12 -28.95
N SER A 32 -19.93 8.18 -29.60
CA SER A 32 -18.71 8.18 -30.43
C SER A 32 -17.43 7.89 -29.62
N ASN A 33 -17.50 7.95 -28.30
CA ASN A 33 -16.40 7.67 -27.39
C ASN A 33 -16.10 6.18 -27.16
N ASN A 34 -16.85 5.24 -27.77
CA ASN A 34 -16.62 3.80 -27.62
C ASN A 34 -15.17 3.40 -27.97
N ARG A 35 -14.55 4.07 -28.93
CA ARG A 35 -13.15 3.81 -29.31
C ARG A 35 -12.17 4.20 -28.19
N LEU A 36 -12.38 5.36 -27.56
CA LEU A 36 -11.54 5.80 -26.44
C LEU A 36 -11.67 4.86 -25.24
N VAL A 37 -12.89 4.44 -24.91
CA VAL A 37 -13.14 3.47 -23.83
C VAL A 37 -12.51 2.10 -24.16
N HIS A 38 -12.55 1.67 -25.43
CA HIS A 38 -11.87 0.46 -25.87
C HIS A 38 -10.35 0.55 -25.74
N GLU A 39 -9.76 1.68 -26.15
CA GLU A 39 -8.33 1.95 -26.03
C GLU A 39 -7.89 2.02 -24.56
N GLU A 40 -8.64 2.70 -23.68
CA GLU A 40 -8.39 2.75 -22.25
C GLU A 40 -8.50 1.38 -21.58
N PHE A 41 -9.52 0.60 -21.94
CA PHE A 41 -9.72 -0.73 -21.38
C PHE A 41 -8.68 -1.74 -21.91
N LEU A 42 -8.22 -1.60 -23.16
CA LEU A 42 -7.07 -2.33 -23.68
C LEU A 42 -5.78 -1.94 -22.97
N ALA A 43 -5.54 -0.65 -22.76
CA ALA A 43 -4.39 -0.16 -22.02
C ALA A 43 -4.41 -0.70 -20.58
N LEU A 44 -5.57 -0.70 -19.91
CA LEU A 44 -5.77 -1.31 -18.60
C LEU A 44 -5.57 -2.83 -18.63
N SER A 45 -6.03 -3.53 -19.67
CA SER A 45 -5.87 -4.99 -19.80
C SER A 45 -4.42 -5.38 -20.05
N VAL A 46 -3.71 -4.61 -20.89
CA VAL A 46 -2.27 -4.74 -21.12
C VAL A 46 -1.51 -4.41 -19.85
N TRP A 47 -1.90 -3.34 -19.16
CA TRP A 47 -1.38 -2.98 -17.85
C TRP A 47 -1.60 -4.13 -16.87
N LEU A 48 -2.81 -4.67 -16.68
CA LEU A 48 -3.09 -5.83 -15.82
C LEU A 48 -2.34 -7.11 -16.24
N ARG A 49 -2.10 -7.33 -17.53
CA ARG A 49 -1.31 -8.47 -18.03
C ARG A 49 0.17 -8.33 -17.69
N ASN A 50 0.68 -7.10 -17.70
CA ASN A 50 2.07 -6.76 -17.43
C ASN A 50 2.32 -6.41 -15.97
N CYS A 51 1.27 -6.03 -15.24
CA CYS A 51 1.28 -5.74 -13.83
C CYS A 51 1.15 -7.04 -13.08
N VAL A 52 2.10 -7.22 -12.17
CA VAL A 52 2.10 -8.25 -11.15
C VAL A 52 1.03 -7.87 -10.13
N VAL A 53 -0.25 -7.92 -10.49
CA VAL A 53 -1.33 -7.92 -9.50
C VAL A 53 -1.45 -9.34 -8.99
N ILE A 54 -0.57 -9.60 -8.02
CA ILE A 54 -0.67 -10.50 -6.87
C ILE A 54 -1.83 -11.51 -7.00
N ARG A 55 -1.50 -12.70 -7.55
CA ARG A 55 -2.22 -13.90 -7.14
C ARG A 55 -1.95 -14.09 -5.66
N THR A 56 -3.01 -14.22 -4.88
CA THR A 56 -2.96 -14.49 -3.45
C THR A 56 -1.93 -15.60 -3.14
N PRO A 57 -1.06 -15.44 -2.12
CA PRO A 57 -0.21 -16.55 -1.67
C PRO A 57 -1.01 -17.78 -1.20
N ASN A 58 -2.32 -17.65 -1.00
CA ASN A 58 -3.23 -18.76 -0.73
C ASN A 58 -3.44 -19.71 -1.93
N SER A 59 -2.94 -19.37 -3.13
CA SER A 59 -2.99 -20.24 -4.32
C SER A 59 -1.71 -21.03 -4.57
N GLY A 60 -0.72 -20.97 -3.66
CA GLY A 60 0.55 -21.71 -3.81
C GLY A 60 1.41 -21.24 -4.99
N VAL A 61 1.05 -20.13 -5.64
CA VAL A 61 1.82 -19.54 -6.74
C VAL A 61 2.67 -18.41 -6.17
N PRO A 62 4.00 -18.48 -6.26
CA PRO A 62 4.87 -17.39 -5.82
C PRO A 62 4.53 -16.11 -6.61
N PRO A 63 4.69 -14.92 -6.01
CA PRO A 63 4.49 -13.66 -6.73
C PRO A 63 5.32 -13.70 -8.02
N ARG A 64 4.68 -13.38 -9.16
CA ARG A 64 5.41 -13.30 -10.43
C ARG A 64 6.44 -12.18 -10.28
N LEU A 65 7.71 -12.53 -10.16
CA LEU A 65 8.79 -11.56 -10.24
C LEU A 65 8.60 -10.74 -11.53
N LEU A 66 8.81 -9.43 -11.44
CA LEU A 66 8.78 -8.56 -12.61
C LEU A 66 9.67 -9.18 -13.71
N ILE A 67 9.18 -9.20 -14.95
CA ILE A 67 9.93 -9.77 -16.07
C ILE A 67 11.31 -9.09 -16.08
N PRO A 68 12.43 -9.84 -16.15
CA PRO A 68 13.78 -9.27 -15.99
C PRO A 68 14.04 -8.03 -16.86
N GLN A 69 13.40 -7.99 -18.02
CA GLN A 69 13.48 -6.91 -19.01
C GLN A 69 12.96 -5.56 -18.50
N VAL A 70 12.03 -5.53 -17.54
CA VAL A 70 11.46 -4.28 -16.98
C VAL A 70 11.79 -4.07 -15.51
N ARG A 71 12.35 -5.07 -14.83
CA ARG A 71 12.70 -5.02 -13.40
C ARG A 71 13.54 -3.80 -13.01
N HIS A 72 14.49 -3.42 -13.85
CA HIS A 72 15.34 -2.25 -13.63
C HIS A 72 14.57 -0.92 -13.51
N ARG A 73 13.32 -0.87 -14.00
CA ARG A 73 12.46 0.33 -13.95
C ARG A 73 11.68 0.47 -12.64
N TYR A 74 11.73 -0.54 -11.77
CA TYR A 74 10.91 -0.63 -10.57
C TYR A 74 11.71 -1.09 -9.34
N LEU A 75 13.04 -0.88 -9.35
CA LEU A 75 13.92 -1.26 -8.25
C LEU A 75 13.56 -0.55 -6.94
N ASP A 76 13.09 0.69 -7.05
CA ASP A 76 12.58 1.51 -5.96
C ASP A 76 11.29 0.94 -5.34
N ILE A 77 10.37 0.42 -6.16
CA ILE A 77 9.18 -0.30 -5.68
C ILE A 77 9.60 -1.60 -4.97
N GLU A 78 10.54 -2.36 -5.54
CA GLU A 78 11.06 -3.58 -4.92
C GLU A 78 11.73 -3.28 -3.56
N GLU A 79 12.50 -2.19 -3.48
CA GLU A 79 13.13 -1.71 -2.25
C GLU A 79 12.06 -1.39 -1.18
N LYS A 80 11.02 -0.61 -1.52
CA LYS A 80 9.92 -0.30 -0.60
C LYS A 80 9.15 -1.54 -0.14
N ILE A 81 8.89 -2.49 -1.04
CA ILE A 81 8.29 -3.77 -0.68
C ILE A 81 9.20 -4.52 0.30
N SER A 82 10.53 -4.52 0.08
CA SER A 82 11.48 -5.18 0.97
C SER A 82 11.48 -4.57 2.38
N HIS A 83 11.33 -3.25 2.51
CA HIS A 83 11.25 -2.60 3.82
C HIS A 83 10.08 -3.11 4.67
N VAL A 84 8.97 -3.51 4.03
CA VAL A 84 7.76 -4.02 4.69
C VAL A 84 7.76 -5.54 4.84
N THR A 85 8.42 -6.27 3.95
CA THR A 85 8.29 -7.74 3.85
C THR A 85 9.52 -8.54 4.26
N ASP A 86 10.67 -7.91 4.47
CA ASP A 86 11.89 -8.61 4.89
C ASP A 86 11.82 -9.03 6.36
N SER A 87 11.48 -10.30 6.61
CA SER A 87 11.39 -10.88 7.95
C SER A 87 12.72 -10.87 8.74
N LYS A 88 13.85 -10.52 8.11
CA LYS A 88 15.18 -10.47 8.74
C LYS A 88 15.53 -9.09 9.31
N ARG A 89 14.66 -8.08 9.19
CA ARG A 89 14.90 -6.76 9.79
C ARG A 89 15.17 -6.88 11.30
N THR A 90 16.23 -6.23 11.73
CA THR A 90 16.67 -6.23 13.13
C THR A 90 15.96 -5.14 13.93
N THR A 91 16.00 -5.24 15.26
CA THR A 91 15.50 -4.17 16.15
C THR A 91 16.15 -2.81 15.85
N ILE A 92 17.41 -2.79 15.42
CA ILE A 92 18.13 -1.56 15.04
C ILE A 92 17.51 -0.96 13.78
N ASP A 93 17.18 -1.79 12.79
CA ASP A 93 16.53 -1.32 11.54
C ASP A 93 15.13 -0.76 11.80
N LEU A 94 14.39 -1.37 12.73
CA LEU A 94 13.08 -0.88 13.13
C LEU A 94 13.21 0.44 13.91
N TRP A 95 14.15 0.54 14.84
CA TRP A 95 14.40 1.76 15.60
C TRP A 95 14.83 2.91 14.69
N ASN A 96 15.72 2.66 13.72
CA ASN A 96 16.13 3.67 12.74
C ASN A 96 14.96 4.20 11.89
N GLY A 97 13.98 3.34 11.59
CA GLY A 97 12.77 3.73 10.86
C GLY A 97 11.76 4.52 11.70
N LEU A 98 11.77 4.35 13.02
CA LEU A 98 10.85 4.99 13.95
C LEU A 98 11.39 6.29 14.56
N GLU A 99 12.58 6.23 15.13
CA GLU A 99 13.19 7.30 15.92
C GLU A 99 14.55 7.75 15.37
N GLY A 100 15.05 7.09 14.33
CA GLY A 100 16.32 7.45 13.72
C GLY A 100 16.34 8.89 13.20
N PRO A 101 17.52 9.49 13.02
CA PRO A 101 17.67 10.88 12.57
C PRO A 101 17.10 11.15 11.17
N LYS A 102 16.83 10.09 10.39
CA LYS A 102 16.20 10.15 9.07
C LYS A 102 14.78 9.60 9.06
N ALA A 103 14.20 9.29 10.22
CA ALA A 103 12.89 8.68 10.30
C ALA A 103 11.81 9.66 9.80
N THR A 104 11.05 9.22 8.80
CA THR A 104 9.94 9.98 8.20
C THR A 104 8.59 9.37 8.51
N ARG A 105 7.50 10.01 8.06
CA ARG A 105 6.17 9.37 8.12
C ARG A 105 6.21 8.01 7.45
N GLU A 106 6.82 7.94 6.27
CA GLU A 106 6.86 6.75 5.44
C GLU A 106 7.69 5.64 6.06
N THR A 107 8.88 5.94 6.60
CA THR A 107 9.68 4.91 7.28
C THR A 107 8.98 4.38 8.54
N ARG A 108 8.20 5.22 9.23
CA ARG A 108 7.37 4.80 10.36
C ARG A 108 6.22 3.91 9.92
N MET A 109 5.53 4.29 8.84
CA MET A 109 4.50 3.47 8.21
C MET A 109 5.06 2.12 7.76
N GLU A 110 6.26 2.10 7.16
CA GLU A 110 6.94 0.87 6.76
C GLU A 110 7.22 -0.05 7.94
N VAL A 111 7.55 0.50 9.12
CA VAL A 111 7.75 -0.28 10.34
C VAL A 111 6.42 -0.86 10.85
N VAL A 112 5.35 -0.08 10.95
CA VAL A 112 4.01 -0.57 11.36
C VAL A 112 3.49 -1.61 10.37
N ALA A 113 3.68 -1.35 9.07
CA ALA A 113 3.37 -2.27 7.99
C ALA A 113 4.17 -3.59 8.13
N TRP A 114 5.45 -3.50 8.47
CA TRP A 114 6.31 -4.65 8.68
C TRP A 114 5.82 -5.52 9.84
N PHE A 115 5.44 -4.93 10.97
CA PHE A 115 4.84 -5.69 12.07
C PHE A 115 3.59 -6.44 11.62
N SER A 116 2.68 -5.72 10.96
CA SER A 116 1.41 -6.28 10.47
C SER A 116 1.66 -7.49 9.57
N VAL A 117 2.58 -7.38 8.61
CA VAL A 117 2.87 -8.44 7.65
C VAL A 117 3.73 -9.56 8.24
N CYS A 118 4.89 -9.21 8.79
CA CYS A 118 5.93 -10.18 9.16
C CYS A 118 5.67 -10.86 10.50
N GLN A 119 5.08 -10.15 11.48
CA GLN A 119 4.82 -10.73 12.81
C GLN A 119 3.40 -11.29 12.92
N PHE A 120 2.42 -10.58 12.38
CA PHE A 120 1.00 -10.94 12.56
C PHE A 120 0.36 -11.57 11.32
N GLY A 121 1.08 -11.66 10.20
CA GLY A 121 0.60 -12.34 9.00
C GLY A 121 -0.59 -11.66 8.33
N CYS A 122 -0.76 -10.37 8.56
CA CYS A 122 -1.73 -9.53 7.85
C CYS A 122 -1.32 -9.35 6.39
N LYS A 123 -2.29 -8.97 5.57
CA LYS A 123 -2.06 -8.48 4.21
C LYS A 123 -2.31 -6.98 4.21
N LEU A 124 -1.42 -6.22 3.59
CA LEU A 124 -1.63 -4.79 3.39
C LEU A 124 -2.15 -4.54 1.97
N GLU A 125 -3.13 -3.68 1.87
CA GLU A 125 -3.70 -3.25 0.60
C GLU A 125 -4.11 -1.77 0.65
N GLY A 126 -4.89 -1.32 -0.34
CA GLY A 126 -5.47 0.02 -0.31
C GLY A 126 -4.49 1.16 -0.56
N GLY A 127 -4.74 2.29 0.10
CA GLY A 127 -4.08 3.58 -0.15
C GLY A 127 -2.57 3.51 0.07
N PHE A 128 -2.11 2.86 1.14
CA PHE A 128 -0.68 2.72 1.41
C PHE A 128 0.10 2.05 0.27
N VAL A 129 -0.41 0.94 -0.27
CA VAL A 129 0.27 0.23 -1.37
C VAL A 129 0.22 1.06 -2.65
N ARG A 130 -0.94 1.61 -3.00
CA ARG A 130 -1.12 2.38 -4.23
C ARG A 130 -0.33 3.68 -4.22
N ASP A 131 -0.42 4.45 -3.14
CA ASP A 131 0.06 5.82 -3.10
C ASP A 131 1.53 5.87 -2.64
N TRP A 132 1.91 5.15 -1.59
CA TRP A 132 3.30 5.15 -1.11
C TRP A 132 4.19 4.19 -1.89
N ILE A 133 3.86 2.89 -1.89
CA ILE A 133 4.74 1.86 -2.46
C ILE A 133 4.87 2.04 -3.97
N VAL A 134 3.74 2.17 -4.69
CA VAL A 134 3.72 2.27 -6.15
C VAL A 134 3.70 3.72 -6.64
N GLY A 135 2.97 4.60 -5.99
CA GLY A 135 2.74 5.99 -6.44
C GLY A 135 3.81 6.98 -6.04
N HIS A 136 4.73 6.60 -5.14
CA HIS A 136 5.76 7.48 -4.58
C HIS A 136 5.22 8.77 -3.94
N TYR A 137 3.96 8.75 -3.51
CA TYR A 137 3.33 9.87 -2.84
C TYR A 137 3.97 10.08 -1.47
N ILE A 138 4.48 11.29 -1.23
CA ILE A 138 5.14 11.66 0.01
C ILE A 138 4.37 12.83 0.58
N GLN A 139 3.92 12.71 1.83
CA GLN A 139 3.27 13.81 2.53
C GLN A 139 4.20 14.30 3.63
N ARG A 140 4.74 15.51 3.44
CA ARG A 140 5.63 16.15 4.41
C ARG A 140 4.95 17.40 4.97
N PRO A 141 5.14 17.73 6.26
CA PRO A 141 4.66 18.99 6.81
C PRO A 141 5.33 20.16 6.07
N GLU A 142 4.53 21.17 5.73
CA GLU A 142 5.04 22.41 5.12
C GLU A 142 5.56 23.39 6.19
N GLY A 143 6.43 24.33 5.80
CA GLY A 143 6.88 25.43 6.66
C GLY A 143 7.96 25.05 7.69
N GLN A 144 7.88 25.60 8.91
CA GLN A 144 8.88 25.39 9.98
C GLN A 144 9.01 23.94 10.44
N HIS A 145 8.07 23.07 10.04
CA HIS A 145 8.09 21.64 10.27
C HIS A 145 8.65 20.85 9.07
N ALA A 146 9.38 21.47 8.13
CA ALA A 146 9.96 20.73 7.02
C ALA A 146 11.16 19.85 7.44
N ASP A 147 11.82 20.17 8.56
CA ASP A 147 12.95 19.40 9.09
C ASP A 147 12.47 18.16 9.86
N PRO A 148 12.85 16.93 9.44
CA PRO A 148 12.54 15.69 10.16
C PRO A 148 12.93 15.69 11.64
N SER A 149 13.93 16.48 12.04
CA SER A 149 14.33 16.60 13.44
C SER A 149 13.22 17.18 14.35
N THR A 150 12.29 17.93 13.77
CA THR A 150 11.18 18.61 14.47
C THR A 150 9.88 17.81 14.48
N TRP A 151 9.88 16.62 13.86
CA TRP A 151 8.69 15.78 13.71
C TRP A 151 8.33 14.98 14.96
N ILE A 152 9.31 14.77 15.84
CA ILE A 152 9.13 14.19 17.16
C ILE A 152 9.30 15.30 18.18
N SER A 153 8.21 15.68 18.83
CA SER A 153 8.25 16.45 20.07
C SER A 153 8.34 15.50 21.26
N ARG A 154 8.72 15.98 22.46
CA ARG A 154 8.69 15.17 23.67
C ARG A 154 7.78 15.86 24.69
N THR A 155 6.89 15.09 25.30
CA THR A 155 6.06 15.53 26.42
C THR A 155 6.41 14.73 27.67
N SER A 156 6.16 15.27 28.85
CA SER A 156 6.21 14.49 30.09
C SER A 156 4.88 13.79 30.32
N ASN A 157 4.89 12.48 30.55
CA ASN A 157 3.71 11.77 31.05
C ASN A 157 3.49 12.05 32.56
N ALA A 158 2.40 11.52 33.13
CA ALA A 158 2.07 11.70 34.56
C ALA A 158 3.14 11.15 35.52
N ALA A 159 4.02 10.28 35.06
CA ALA A 159 5.16 9.74 35.81
C ALA A 159 6.47 10.53 35.58
N GLY A 160 6.43 11.64 34.84
CA GLY A 160 7.59 12.49 34.55
C GLY A 160 8.53 11.93 33.46
N VAL A 161 8.14 10.84 32.79
CA VAL A 161 8.91 10.24 31.70
C VAL A 161 8.67 11.04 30.42
N GLN A 162 9.75 11.39 29.72
CA GLN A 162 9.67 12.02 28.40
C GLN A 162 9.19 10.99 27.37
N VAL A 163 7.96 11.15 26.91
CA VAL A 163 7.34 10.34 25.85
C VAL A 163 7.38 11.12 24.55
N PRO A 164 7.87 10.52 23.45
CA PRO A 164 7.83 11.16 22.15
C PRO A 164 6.37 11.33 21.70
N ILE A 165 5.99 12.54 21.32
CA ILE A 165 4.75 12.83 20.59
C ILE A 165 5.14 13.14 19.16
N LEU A 166 4.65 12.29 18.25
CA LEU A 166 4.81 12.52 16.83
C LEU A 166 3.83 13.60 16.35
N ASN A 167 4.29 14.48 15.46
CA ASN A 167 3.39 15.43 14.82
C ASN A 167 2.32 14.68 14.00
N ASN A 168 1.04 15.02 14.19
CA ASN A 168 -0.09 14.39 13.50
C ASN A 168 0.07 14.37 11.98
N ALA A 169 0.70 15.40 11.39
CA ALA A 169 0.94 15.47 9.94
C ALA A 169 1.90 14.38 9.43
N VAL A 170 2.72 13.79 10.30
CA VAL A 170 3.62 12.67 9.96
C VAL A 170 3.24 11.36 10.65
N THR A 171 2.08 11.32 11.30
CA THR A 171 1.58 10.10 11.93
C THR A 171 1.22 9.07 10.87
N PRO A 172 1.73 7.83 10.98
CA PRO A 172 1.28 6.72 10.17
C PRO A 172 -0.24 6.62 10.23
N ALA A 173 -0.90 6.78 9.09
CA ALA A 173 -2.34 6.64 8.93
C ALA A 173 -2.61 5.89 7.63
N ASP A 174 -3.81 5.33 7.47
CA ASP A 174 -4.25 4.70 6.21
C ASP A 174 -3.58 3.34 5.88
N LEU A 175 -3.20 2.56 6.92
CA LEU A 175 -2.77 1.18 6.74
C LEU A 175 -3.98 0.24 6.71
N ASP A 176 -4.54 0.02 5.52
CA ASP A 176 -5.62 -0.95 5.32
C ASP A 176 -5.07 -2.39 5.43
N CYS A 177 -5.36 -3.02 6.57
CA CYS A 177 -4.92 -4.38 6.89
C CYS A 177 -6.06 -5.39 6.71
N HIS A 178 -5.81 -6.42 5.91
CA HIS A 178 -6.63 -7.60 5.83
C HIS A 178 -6.08 -8.72 6.72
N LEU A 179 -6.89 -9.13 7.69
CA LEU A 179 -6.60 -10.25 8.56
C LEU A 179 -6.64 -11.56 7.77
N SER A 180 -5.77 -12.50 8.13
CA SER A 180 -5.77 -13.82 7.52
C SER A 180 -6.98 -14.63 7.99
N ALA A 181 -7.77 -15.17 7.06
CA ALA A 181 -8.84 -16.11 7.40
C ALA A 181 -8.33 -17.42 8.04
N PHE A 182 -7.02 -17.69 7.97
CA PHE A 182 -6.39 -18.93 8.42
C PHE A 182 -5.57 -18.75 9.71
N LYS A 183 -5.41 -17.52 10.20
CA LYS A 183 -4.64 -17.24 11.42
C LYS A 183 -5.47 -16.36 12.34
N TYR A 184 -5.56 -16.76 13.60
CA TYR A 184 -6.12 -15.90 14.64
C TYR A 184 -5.23 -14.66 14.81
N PHE A 185 -5.85 -13.48 14.77
CA PHE A 185 -5.19 -12.22 15.04
C PHE A 185 -5.41 -11.85 16.50
N ASP A 186 -4.32 -11.79 17.25
CA ASP A 186 -4.32 -11.45 18.66
C ASP A 186 -4.07 -9.94 18.80
N ILE A 187 -5.14 -9.18 18.94
CA ILE A 187 -5.10 -7.72 19.00
C ILE A 187 -4.30 -7.22 20.20
N ASP A 188 -4.41 -7.87 21.36
CA ASP A 188 -3.69 -7.47 22.56
C ASP A 188 -2.18 -7.66 22.38
N LYS A 189 -1.76 -8.79 21.79
CA LYS A 189 -0.34 -8.99 21.44
C LYS A 189 0.17 -8.01 20.38
N PHE A 190 -0.70 -7.61 19.45
CA PHE A 190 -0.34 -6.58 18.47
C PHE A 190 -0.10 -5.24 19.14
N LEU A 191 -1.02 -4.81 20.01
CA LEU A 191 -0.89 -3.57 20.77
C LEU A 191 0.33 -3.61 21.71
N ASP A 192 0.59 -4.72 22.40
CA ASP A 192 1.79 -4.89 23.23
C ASP A 192 3.08 -4.79 22.40
N ALA A 193 3.10 -5.40 21.22
CA ALA A 193 4.24 -5.34 20.31
C ALA A 193 4.48 -3.91 19.82
N MET A 194 3.44 -3.15 19.49
CA MET A 194 3.51 -1.74 19.11
C MET A 194 3.99 -0.87 20.27
N HIS A 195 3.46 -1.10 21.46
CA HIS A 195 3.80 -0.34 22.66
C HIS A 195 5.28 -0.50 23.05
N LYS A 196 5.90 -1.67 22.78
CA LYS A 196 7.36 -1.86 22.94
C LYS A 196 8.18 -0.83 22.16
N TYR A 197 7.65 -0.34 21.06
CA TYR A 197 8.26 0.67 20.20
C TYR A 197 7.63 2.05 20.37
N GLN A 198 6.86 2.26 21.45
CA GLN A 198 6.19 3.53 21.78
C GLN A 198 5.22 3.99 20.67
N ILE A 199 4.61 3.02 19.98
CA ILE A 199 3.57 3.27 18.99
C ILE A 199 2.23 3.03 19.68
N GLU A 200 1.40 4.07 19.74
CA GLU A 200 0.00 3.96 20.14
C GLU A 200 -0.85 3.70 18.89
N CYS A 201 -1.64 2.63 18.93
CA CYS A 201 -2.61 2.31 17.88
C CYS A 201 -4.01 2.38 18.46
N GLU A 202 -4.87 3.18 17.84
CA GLU A 202 -6.31 3.12 18.03
C GLU A 202 -6.88 2.15 16.99
N VAL A 203 -7.63 1.14 17.45
CA VAL A 203 -8.22 0.07 16.61
C VAL A 203 -9.73 0.19 16.62
#